data_AF-A0A3N5W5H5-F1
#
_entry.id   AF-A0A3N5W5H5-F1
#
_cell.length_a   1.000
_cell.length_b   1.000
_cell.length_c   1.000
_cell.angle_alpha   90.00
_cell.angle_beta   90.00
_cell.angle_gamma   90.00
#
_symmetry.space_group_name_H-M   'P 1'
#
loop_
_entity.id
_entity.type
_entity.pdbx_description
1 polymer ?
#
loop_
_entity_poly.entity_id
_entity_poly.type
_entity_poly.pdbx_seq_one_letter_code
_entity_poly.pdbx_strand_id
1 'polypeptide(L)'
;MDWAQLWHIISLPYNVPIILIAILVPFYTWYGLRQAMATDRLIVRLEGDPELAKTHHRKIFPYLPPWARDLQVWPYLLRIEFLAALVVTLILMVWSITLDAPLEEPANPNHTMNPSKAPWYFVGLQEMLVYFDPWFAGVVLPTLIIVGLMAFPYVDTNPLGSGYYTIRQRAVALWSFGIGFFLWLLLIFIGTLVRGPGWMWFWPGQTWDHTRVVYEVNRNLSDVLGIRNPWLGALVGIIAVLAFFALSAWGIHKLVTRSELNRKLYQRTSTLQYAVFQFFAITILVALPAKMLLRLLFRIKYVLVTPWFNI
;
A
#
# COMPACT_ATOMS: atom_id res chain seq x y z
N MET A 1 -21.23 11.79 -10.35
CA MET A 1 -20.20 12.76 -10.51
C MET A 1 -20.42 13.20 -11.92
N ASP A 2 -20.98 14.39 -12.03
CA ASP A 2 -21.01 15.06 -13.30
C ASP A 2 -19.56 15.22 -13.79
N TRP A 3 -19.33 15.13 -15.10
CA TRP A 3 -18.01 15.26 -15.69
C TRP A 3 -17.37 16.61 -15.33
N ALA A 4 -18.18 17.66 -15.20
CA ALA A 4 -17.74 18.97 -14.73
C ALA A 4 -17.17 18.93 -13.31
N GLN A 5 -17.81 18.19 -12.41
CA GLN A 5 -17.34 18.06 -11.03
C GLN A 5 -16.03 17.26 -10.95
N LEU A 6 -15.93 16.16 -11.70
CA LEU A 6 -14.70 15.37 -11.76
C LEU A 6 -13.54 16.22 -12.30
N TRP A 7 -13.81 16.97 -13.39
CA TRP A 7 -12.84 17.88 -13.97
C TRP A 7 -12.38 18.92 -12.95
N HIS A 8 -13.31 19.55 -12.24
CA HIS A 8 -13.00 20.51 -11.19
C HIS A 8 -12.07 19.91 -10.12
N ILE A 9 -12.41 18.73 -9.59
CA ILE A 9 -11.59 18.05 -8.57
C ILE A 9 -10.18 17.78 -9.10
N ILE A 10 -10.08 17.19 -10.28
CA ILE A 10 -8.79 16.82 -10.88
C ILE A 10 -7.96 18.07 -11.21
N SER A 11 -8.57 19.16 -11.70
CA SER A 11 -7.85 20.37 -12.09
C SER A 11 -7.25 21.18 -10.93
N LEU A 12 -7.62 20.85 -9.68
CA LEU A 12 -7.13 21.60 -8.53
C LEU A 12 -5.61 21.39 -8.34
N PRO A 13 -4.83 22.46 -8.08
CA PRO A 13 -3.36 22.38 -7.97
C PRO A 13 -2.87 21.30 -6.99
N TYR A 14 -3.57 21.11 -5.88
CA TYR A 14 -3.24 20.11 -4.87
C TYR A 14 -3.46 18.64 -5.32
N ASN A 15 -4.23 18.40 -6.37
CA ASN A 15 -4.52 17.07 -6.91
C ASN A 15 -3.64 16.68 -8.10
N VAL A 16 -2.85 17.60 -8.65
CA VAL A 16 -1.91 17.33 -9.76
C VAL A 16 -0.98 16.14 -9.46
N PRO A 17 -0.35 16.01 -8.26
CA PRO A 17 0.47 14.85 -7.93
C PRO A 17 -0.29 13.52 -7.97
N ILE A 18 -1.57 13.53 -7.61
CA ILE A 18 -2.40 12.33 -7.57
C ILE A 18 -2.69 11.83 -9.00
N ILE A 19 -2.88 12.75 -9.94
CA ILE A 19 -3.02 12.41 -11.37
C ILE A 19 -1.73 11.85 -11.92
N LEU A 20 -0.58 12.46 -11.58
CA LEU A 20 0.72 11.92 -11.99
C LEU A 20 0.91 10.51 -11.44
N ILE A 21 0.55 10.26 -10.18
CA ILE A 21 0.57 8.91 -9.60
C ILE A 21 -0.35 7.97 -10.38
N ALA A 22 -1.57 8.40 -10.73
CA ALA A 22 -2.53 7.61 -11.50
C ALA A 22 -2.03 7.20 -12.89
N ILE A 23 -1.10 7.96 -13.48
CA ILE A 23 -0.52 7.67 -14.79
C ILE A 23 0.81 6.92 -14.66
N LEU A 24 1.72 7.45 -13.85
CA LEU A 24 3.09 6.94 -13.71
C LEU A 24 3.12 5.58 -13.03
N VAL A 25 2.31 5.35 -11.98
CA VAL A 25 2.35 4.07 -11.26
C VAL A 25 1.92 2.90 -12.15
N PRO A 26 0.76 2.93 -12.85
CA PRO A 26 0.39 1.84 -13.75
C PRO A 26 1.43 1.62 -14.85
N PHE A 27 1.97 2.69 -15.45
CA PHE A 27 3.00 2.59 -16.48
C PHE A 27 4.26 1.89 -15.98
N TYR A 28 4.85 2.35 -14.86
CA TYR A 28 6.08 1.76 -14.33
C TYR A 28 5.85 0.37 -13.72
N THR A 29 4.67 0.11 -13.15
CA THR A 29 4.27 -1.23 -12.73
C THR A 29 4.23 -2.18 -13.92
N TRP A 30 3.56 -1.78 -15.01
CA TRP A 30 3.52 -2.57 -16.25
C TRP A 30 4.91 -2.78 -16.81
N TYR A 31 5.75 -1.73 -16.87
CA TYR A 31 7.12 -1.82 -17.38
C TYR A 31 7.96 -2.82 -16.57
N GLY A 32 7.93 -2.71 -15.24
CA GLY A 32 8.62 -3.64 -14.34
C GLY A 32 8.11 -5.08 -14.47
N LEU A 33 6.79 -5.28 -14.53
CA LEU A 33 6.20 -6.61 -14.74
C LEU A 33 6.54 -7.19 -16.11
N ARG A 34 6.56 -6.37 -17.16
CA ARG A 34 6.97 -6.79 -18.51
C ARG A 34 8.42 -7.29 -18.51
N GLN A 35 9.32 -6.57 -17.86
CA GLN A 35 10.70 -7.02 -17.68
C GLN A 35 10.76 -8.30 -16.85
N ALA A 36 10.03 -8.37 -15.73
CA ALA A 36 10.01 -9.56 -14.88
C ALA A 36 9.53 -10.81 -15.63
N MET A 37 8.48 -10.68 -16.45
CA MET A 37 7.96 -11.77 -17.28
C MET A 37 8.96 -12.21 -18.35
N ALA A 38 9.66 -11.27 -19.00
CA ALA A 38 10.69 -11.61 -19.98
C ALA A 38 11.86 -12.36 -19.33
N THR A 39 12.26 -11.99 -18.11
CA THR A 39 13.30 -12.69 -17.36
C THR A 39 12.84 -14.09 -16.97
N ASP A 40 11.59 -14.23 -16.50
CA ASP A 40 11.06 -15.53 -16.12
C ASP A 40 10.96 -16.49 -17.32
N ARG A 41 10.58 -15.99 -18.50
CA ARG A 41 10.60 -16.79 -19.75
C ARG A 41 12.01 -17.25 -20.11
N LEU A 42 13.00 -16.36 -19.95
CA LEU A 42 14.41 -16.70 -20.17
C LEU A 42 14.86 -17.78 -19.18
N ILE A 43 14.53 -17.64 -17.89
CA ILE A 43 14.86 -18.64 -16.86
C ILE A 43 14.28 -20.01 -17.23
N VAL A 44 13.00 -20.07 -17.60
CA VAL A 44 12.35 -21.33 -18.00
C VAL A 44 13.02 -21.96 -19.22
N ARG A 45 13.40 -21.14 -20.22
CA ARG A 45 14.13 -21.63 -21.40
C ARG A 45 15.48 -22.23 -21.03
N LEU A 46 16.22 -21.58 -20.13
CA LEU A 46 17.53 -22.05 -19.67
C LEU A 46 17.42 -23.29 -18.78
N GLU A 47 16.31 -23.46 -18.04
CA GLU A 47 16.05 -24.69 -17.29
C GLU A 47 15.77 -25.88 -18.21
N GLY A 48 15.19 -25.65 -19.39
CA GLY A 48 14.89 -26.70 -20.38
C GLY A 48 16.04 -27.06 -21.31
N ASP A 49 17.04 -26.19 -21.47
CA ASP A 49 18.19 -26.38 -22.37
C ASP A 49 19.53 -26.21 -21.60
N PRO A 50 20.13 -27.31 -21.14
CA PRO A 50 21.38 -27.29 -20.37
C PRO A 50 22.60 -26.74 -21.13
N GLU A 51 22.61 -26.78 -22.46
CA GLU A 51 23.72 -26.24 -23.26
C GLU A 51 23.62 -24.70 -23.33
N LEU A 52 22.41 -24.19 -23.52
CA LEU A 52 22.14 -22.76 -23.53
C LEU A 52 22.36 -22.13 -22.14
N ALA A 53 22.08 -22.87 -21.07
CA ALA A 53 22.32 -22.46 -19.69
C ALA A 53 23.80 -22.22 -19.34
N LYS A 54 24.74 -22.89 -20.02
CA LYS A 54 26.18 -22.70 -19.79
C LYS A 54 26.70 -21.39 -20.38
N THR A 55 26.04 -20.89 -21.42
CA THR A 55 26.51 -19.74 -22.21
C THR A 55 25.73 -18.46 -21.92
N HIS A 56 24.47 -18.57 -21.49
CA HIS A 56 23.58 -17.42 -21.30
C HIS A 56 23.39 -17.05 -19.82
N HIS A 57 23.32 -15.75 -19.56
CA HIS A 57 23.00 -15.21 -18.24
C HIS A 57 21.49 -15.25 -17.98
N ARG A 58 21.09 -15.42 -16.71
CA ARG A 58 19.67 -15.41 -16.26
C ARG A 58 19.11 -13.99 -16.08
N LYS A 59 19.52 -13.04 -16.92
CA LYS A 59 19.09 -11.63 -16.91
C LYS A 59 18.90 -11.16 -18.35
N ILE A 60 17.87 -10.34 -18.60
CA ILE A 60 17.60 -9.78 -19.95
C ILE A 60 18.72 -8.85 -20.40
N PHE A 61 19.26 -8.06 -19.47
CA PHE A 61 20.37 -7.14 -19.72
C PHE A 61 21.58 -7.60 -18.90
N PRO A 62 22.30 -8.64 -19.34
CA PRO A 62 23.46 -9.11 -18.63
C PRO A 62 24.64 -8.16 -18.82
N TYR A 63 25.58 -8.24 -17.88
CA TYR A 63 26.88 -7.63 -18.04
C TYR A 63 27.59 -8.23 -19.27
N LEU A 64 28.17 -7.37 -20.10
CA LEU A 64 28.95 -7.77 -21.26
C LEU A 64 30.44 -7.80 -20.91
N PRO A 65 31.22 -8.81 -21.33
CA PRO A 65 32.65 -8.93 -21.01
C PRO A 65 33.52 -7.68 -21.28
N PRO A 66 33.24 -6.87 -22.33
CA PRO A 66 33.98 -5.64 -22.57
C PRO A 66 33.73 -4.53 -21.54
N TRP A 67 32.69 -4.63 -20.71
CA TRP A 67 32.37 -3.59 -19.73
C TRP A 67 33.33 -3.64 -18.55
N ALA A 68 33.65 -2.51 -17.94
CA ALA A 68 34.38 -2.54 -16.67
C ALA A 68 33.49 -3.12 -15.56
N ARG A 69 34.03 -4.00 -14.71
CA ARG A 69 33.29 -4.53 -13.55
C ARG A 69 32.98 -3.42 -12.54
N ASP A 70 33.98 -2.60 -12.27
CA ASP A 70 33.89 -1.46 -11.37
C ASP A 70 34.15 -0.18 -12.16
N LEU A 71 33.30 0.81 -11.96
CA LEU A 71 33.42 2.14 -12.53
C LEU A 71 33.76 3.13 -11.42
N GLN A 72 34.68 4.05 -11.70
CA GLN A 72 34.95 5.15 -10.79
C GLN A 72 33.72 6.06 -10.69
N VAL A 73 33.39 6.51 -9.48
CA VAL A 73 32.25 7.41 -9.22
C VAL A 73 32.40 8.68 -10.06
N TRP A 74 33.59 9.26 -10.08
CA TRP A 74 33.97 10.33 -10.99
C TRP A 74 34.62 9.75 -12.25
N PRO A 75 34.21 10.14 -13.46
CA PRO A 75 33.13 11.09 -13.78
C PRO A 75 31.78 10.40 -14.06
N TYR A 76 31.73 9.06 -14.08
CA TYR A 76 30.60 8.32 -14.66
C TYR A 76 29.29 8.52 -13.90
N LEU A 77 29.28 8.24 -12.59
CA LEU A 77 28.08 8.39 -11.76
C LEU A 77 27.73 9.86 -11.57
N LEU A 78 28.73 10.70 -11.26
CA LEU A 78 28.49 12.11 -10.96
C LEU A 78 27.88 12.87 -12.15
N ARG A 79 28.26 12.56 -13.40
CA ARG A 79 27.65 13.19 -14.58
C ARG A 79 26.16 12.87 -14.70
N ILE A 80 25.77 11.64 -14.40
CA ILE A 80 24.37 11.19 -14.46
C ILE A 80 23.57 11.86 -13.35
N GLU A 81 24.09 11.87 -12.12
CA GLU A 81 23.44 12.51 -10.98
C GLU A 81 23.31 14.03 -11.16
N PHE A 82 24.35 14.69 -11.65
CA PHE A 82 24.32 16.13 -11.93
C PHE A 82 23.29 16.47 -13.02
N LEU A 83 23.23 15.69 -14.11
CA LEU A 83 22.21 15.87 -15.14
C LEU A 83 20.80 15.64 -14.58
N ALA A 84 20.60 14.61 -13.76
CA ALA A 84 19.32 14.35 -13.10
C ALA A 84 18.92 15.50 -12.18
N ALA A 85 19.87 16.05 -11.40
CA ALA A 85 19.63 17.19 -10.53
C ALA A 85 19.22 18.44 -11.32
N LEU A 86 19.88 18.74 -12.45
CA LEU A 86 19.49 19.83 -13.35
C LEU A 86 18.09 19.63 -13.91
N VAL A 87 17.77 18.43 -14.39
CA VAL A 87 16.44 18.11 -14.94
C VAL A 87 15.36 18.23 -13.87
N VAL A 88 15.56 17.67 -12.68
CA VAL A 88 14.59 17.76 -11.57
C VAL A 88 14.42 19.21 -11.12
N THR A 89 15.52 19.98 -11.02
CA THR A 89 15.46 21.41 -10.67
C THR A 89 14.65 22.19 -11.69
N LEU A 90 14.86 21.95 -12.99
CA LEU A 90 14.11 22.59 -14.06
C LEU A 90 12.62 22.22 -13.97
N ILE A 91 12.29 20.94 -13.77
CA ILE A 91 10.89 20.49 -13.61
C ILE A 91 10.23 21.17 -12.41
N LEU A 92 10.90 21.21 -11.25
CA LEU A 92 10.37 21.85 -10.04
C LEU A 92 10.23 23.37 -10.21
N MET A 93 11.17 24.02 -10.91
CA MET A 93 11.09 25.45 -11.20
C MET A 93 9.91 25.77 -12.10
N VAL A 94 9.72 25.02 -13.19
CA VAL A 94 8.55 25.18 -14.07
C VAL A 94 7.27 24.95 -13.27
N TRP A 95 7.17 23.87 -12.50
CA TRP A 95 6.01 23.57 -11.66
C TRP A 95 5.71 24.72 -10.70
N SER A 96 6.73 25.25 -10.00
CA SER A 96 6.57 26.33 -9.02
C SER A 96 6.10 27.65 -9.65
N ILE A 97 6.32 27.86 -10.94
CA ILE A 97 5.88 29.07 -11.66
C ILE A 97 4.48 28.87 -12.25
N THR A 98 4.13 27.65 -12.65
CA THR A 98 2.87 27.37 -13.36
C THR A 98 1.71 26.99 -12.44
N LEU A 99 1.97 26.52 -11.22
CA LEU A 99 0.95 26.06 -10.29
C LEU A 99 1.09 26.76 -8.94
N ASP A 100 0.03 27.50 -8.58
CA ASP A 100 -0.05 28.17 -7.29
C ASP A 100 -0.04 27.15 -6.14
N ALA A 101 0.65 27.53 -5.06
CA ALA A 101 0.63 26.75 -3.84
C ALA A 101 -0.80 26.76 -3.26
N PRO A 102 -1.34 25.59 -2.85
CA PRO A 102 -2.69 25.48 -2.30
C PRO A 102 -2.72 25.93 -0.84
N LEU A 103 -2.32 27.17 -0.58
CA LEU A 103 -2.34 27.78 0.74
C LEU A 103 -3.67 28.51 0.93
N GLU A 104 -4.37 28.18 2.01
CA GLU A 104 -5.60 28.87 2.42
C GLU A 104 -5.27 30.19 3.14
N GLU A 105 -6.32 30.94 3.46
CA GLU A 105 -6.24 32.12 4.31
C GLU A 105 -5.60 31.82 5.70
N PRO A 106 -5.06 32.84 6.39
CA PRO A 106 -4.52 32.67 7.74
C PRO A 106 -5.51 31.96 8.67
N ALA A 107 -4.97 31.11 9.55
CA ALA A 107 -5.77 30.24 10.40
C ALA A 107 -6.78 31.03 11.26
N ASN A 108 -8.06 30.66 11.17
CA ASN A 108 -9.16 31.25 11.93
C ASN A 108 -9.79 30.18 12.85
N PRO A 109 -9.64 30.27 14.18
CA PRO A 109 -10.22 29.32 15.13
C PRO A 109 -11.75 29.20 15.07
N ASN A 110 -12.44 30.21 14.54
CA ASN A 110 -13.90 30.22 14.43
C ASN A 110 -14.42 29.62 13.11
N HIS A 111 -13.53 29.21 12.19
CA HIS A 111 -13.91 28.66 10.89
C HIS A 111 -13.22 27.32 10.65
N THR A 112 -14.01 26.25 10.55
CA THR A 112 -13.52 24.92 10.17
C THR A 112 -13.88 24.66 8.72
N MET A 113 -12.86 24.49 7.87
CA MET A 113 -13.04 24.17 6.46
C MET A 113 -13.79 22.84 6.26
N ASN A 114 -14.66 22.77 5.25
CA ASN A 114 -15.42 21.57 4.94
C ASN A 114 -15.43 21.28 3.42
N PRO A 115 -14.79 20.18 2.96
CA PRO A 115 -14.02 19.21 3.73
C PRO A 115 -12.61 19.73 4.07
N SER A 116 -12.12 19.44 5.27
CA SER A 116 -10.69 19.60 5.58
C SER A 116 -9.92 18.40 5.02
N LYS A 117 -9.21 18.59 3.90
CA LYS A 117 -8.36 17.54 3.31
C LYS A 117 -6.89 17.77 3.70
N ALA A 118 -6.22 16.71 4.12
CA ALA A 118 -4.78 16.71 4.32
C ALA A 118 -4.02 16.83 2.98
N PRO A 119 -2.74 17.21 2.99
CA PRO A 119 -1.89 17.13 1.79
C PRO A 119 -1.93 15.74 1.15
N TRP A 120 -1.78 15.67 -0.18
CA TRP A 120 -2.01 14.46 -0.98
C TRP A 120 -1.29 13.20 -0.47
N TYR A 121 -0.10 13.33 0.09
CA TYR A 121 0.70 12.23 0.65
C TYR A 121 0.15 11.70 1.99
N PHE A 122 -0.70 12.46 2.68
CA PHE A 122 -1.37 12.07 3.93
C PHE A 122 -2.86 11.74 3.76
N VAL A 123 -3.46 11.99 2.60
CA VAL A 123 -4.89 11.70 2.35
C VAL A 123 -5.22 10.22 2.60
N GLY A 124 -4.30 9.31 2.26
CA GLY A 124 -4.46 7.88 2.55
C GLY A 124 -4.57 7.60 4.06
N LEU A 125 -3.73 8.24 4.87
CA LEU A 125 -3.79 8.15 6.33
C LEU A 125 -5.09 8.75 6.87
N GLN A 126 -5.51 9.89 6.33
CA GLN A 126 -6.76 10.52 6.71
C GLN A 126 -7.96 9.61 6.41
N GLU A 127 -7.97 8.94 5.27
CA GLU A 127 -9.02 7.97 4.93
C GLU A 127 -9.03 6.77 5.89
N MET A 128 -7.88 6.38 6.42
CA MET A 128 -7.80 5.31 7.43
C MET A 128 -8.47 5.66 8.76
N LEU A 129 -8.56 6.94 9.12
CA LEU A 129 -9.25 7.41 10.34
C LEU A 129 -10.76 7.17 10.30
N VAL A 130 -11.33 6.84 9.13
CA VAL A 130 -12.73 6.42 9.03
C VAL A 130 -12.95 4.99 9.54
N TYR A 131 -11.91 4.16 9.44
CA TYR A 131 -11.96 2.73 9.73
C TYR A 131 -11.38 2.37 11.10
N PHE A 132 -10.43 3.17 11.59
CA PHE A 132 -9.73 2.95 12.85
C PHE A 132 -9.75 4.21 13.72
N ASP A 133 -9.64 4.02 15.03
CA ASP A 133 -9.48 5.13 15.96
C ASP A 133 -8.12 5.84 15.74
N PRO A 134 -8.01 7.14 16.08
CA PRO A 134 -6.84 7.95 15.79
C PRO A 134 -5.52 7.40 16.34
N TRP A 135 -5.52 6.78 17.52
CA TRP A 135 -4.31 6.20 18.11
C TRP A 135 -3.75 5.04 17.25
N PHE A 136 -4.64 4.22 16.68
CA PHE A 136 -4.23 3.06 15.89
C PHE A 136 -3.81 3.47 14.48
N ALA A 137 -4.63 4.25 13.77
CA ALA A 137 -4.31 4.69 12.42
C ALA A 137 -3.19 5.73 12.36
N GLY A 138 -3.10 6.63 13.36
CA GLY A 138 -2.13 7.71 13.38
C GLY A 138 -0.78 7.35 13.99
N VAL A 139 -0.73 6.39 14.92
CA VAL A 139 0.51 6.04 15.65
C VAL A 139 0.89 4.58 15.44
N VAL A 140 0.06 3.64 15.87
CA VAL A 140 0.44 2.21 15.90
C VAL A 140 0.73 1.67 14.53
N LEU A 141 -0.17 1.86 13.55
CA LEU A 141 0.01 1.27 12.24
C LEU A 141 1.21 1.87 11.48
N PRO A 142 1.42 3.20 11.44
CA PRO A 142 2.65 3.77 10.87
C PRO A 142 3.92 3.24 11.54
N THR A 143 3.95 3.12 12.87
CA THR A 143 5.09 2.53 13.60
C THR A 143 5.30 1.07 13.20
N LEU A 144 4.24 0.26 13.10
CA LEU A 144 4.32 -1.12 12.63
C LEU A 144 4.84 -1.21 11.20
N ILE A 145 4.42 -0.33 10.30
CA ILE A 145 4.94 -0.29 8.92
C ILE A 145 6.45 -0.03 8.94
N ILE A 146 6.92 0.96 9.70
CA ILE A 146 8.35 1.29 9.80
C ILE A 146 9.15 0.13 10.38
N VAL A 147 8.70 -0.43 11.51
CA VAL A 147 9.36 -1.58 12.15
C VAL A 147 9.36 -2.81 11.23
N GLY A 148 8.26 -3.04 10.51
CA GLY A 148 8.16 -4.11 9.51
C GLY A 148 9.16 -3.92 8.38
N LEU A 149 9.32 -2.70 7.86
CA LEU A 149 10.32 -2.37 6.84
C LEU A 149 11.76 -2.60 7.34
N MET A 150 12.05 -2.27 8.61
CA MET A 150 13.34 -2.58 9.24
C MET A 150 13.55 -4.08 9.45
N ALA A 151 12.48 -4.84 9.70
CA ALA A 151 12.55 -6.27 9.94
C ALA A 151 12.70 -7.11 8.65
N PHE A 152 12.22 -6.62 7.49
CA PHE A 152 12.18 -7.39 6.24
C PHE A 152 13.53 -7.99 5.80
N PRO A 153 14.68 -7.28 5.88
CA PRO A 153 15.97 -7.86 5.53
C PRO A 153 16.37 -9.09 6.36
N TYR A 154 15.84 -9.20 7.59
CA TYR A 154 16.11 -10.32 8.49
C TYR A 154 15.13 -11.49 8.30
N VAL A 155 13.98 -11.23 7.68
CA VAL A 155 12.92 -12.21 7.43
C VAL A 155 13.08 -12.85 6.05
N ASP A 156 13.45 -12.07 5.03
CA ASP A 156 13.65 -12.57 3.66
C ASP A 156 15.12 -12.94 3.39
N THR A 157 15.45 -14.22 3.53
CA THR A 157 16.79 -14.75 3.27
C THR A 157 16.99 -15.24 1.84
N ASN A 158 16.05 -15.00 0.92
CA ASN A 158 16.17 -15.45 -0.46
C ASN A 158 17.24 -14.61 -1.19
N PRO A 159 18.28 -15.19 -1.81
CA PRO A 159 19.28 -14.44 -2.58
C PRO A 159 18.87 -14.20 -4.04
N LEU A 160 17.86 -14.92 -4.55
CA LEU A 160 17.44 -14.85 -5.95
C LEU A 160 16.70 -13.55 -6.28
N GLY A 161 16.64 -13.13 -7.54
CA GLY A 161 15.97 -11.86 -7.90
C GLY A 161 16.64 -10.58 -7.35
N SER A 162 17.89 -10.64 -6.89
CA SER A 162 18.66 -9.45 -6.53
C SER A 162 19.32 -8.83 -7.78
N GLY A 163 19.00 -7.57 -8.07
CA GLY A 163 19.55 -6.84 -9.21
C GLY A 163 19.02 -7.29 -10.58
N TYR A 164 17.79 -7.81 -10.63
CA TYR A 164 17.01 -8.02 -11.86
C TYR A 164 15.54 -8.26 -11.51
N TYR A 165 14.64 -8.00 -12.45
CA TYR A 165 13.21 -8.21 -12.28
C TYR A 165 12.83 -9.68 -12.53
N THR A 166 12.07 -10.29 -11.61
CA THR A 166 11.53 -11.66 -11.70
C THR A 166 10.25 -11.76 -10.87
N ILE A 167 9.23 -12.46 -11.37
CA ILE A 167 7.99 -12.71 -10.63
C ILE A 167 8.11 -14.04 -9.89
N ARG A 168 8.55 -15.10 -10.59
CA ARG A 168 8.57 -16.47 -10.06
C ARG A 168 9.45 -16.64 -8.83
N GLN A 169 10.62 -15.99 -8.81
CA GLN A 169 11.58 -16.16 -7.71
C GLN A 169 11.28 -15.28 -6.48
N ARG A 170 10.43 -14.26 -6.63
CA ARG A 170 10.11 -13.27 -5.59
C ARG A 170 8.61 -13.06 -5.40
N ALA A 171 7.79 -14.03 -5.79
CA ALA A 171 6.33 -13.87 -5.83
C ALA A 171 5.75 -13.37 -4.49
N VAL A 172 6.16 -13.95 -3.36
CA VAL A 172 5.63 -13.56 -2.04
C VAL A 172 5.98 -12.10 -1.73
N ALA A 173 7.24 -11.69 -1.89
CA ALA A 173 7.69 -10.32 -1.64
C ALA A 173 7.02 -9.32 -2.60
N LEU A 174 6.96 -9.64 -3.90
CA LEU A 174 6.35 -8.79 -4.92
C LEU A 174 4.86 -8.58 -4.68
N TRP A 175 4.11 -9.65 -4.40
CA TRP A 175 2.66 -9.56 -4.17
C TRP A 175 2.33 -8.91 -2.83
N SER A 176 3.06 -9.23 -1.75
CA SER A 176 2.82 -8.60 -0.44
C SER A 176 3.08 -7.10 -0.48
N PHE A 177 4.22 -6.68 -1.03
CA PHE A 177 4.51 -5.26 -1.23
C PHE A 177 3.51 -4.60 -2.19
N GLY A 178 3.24 -5.23 -3.34
CA GLY A 178 2.33 -4.72 -4.34
C GLY A 178 0.92 -4.50 -3.78
N ILE A 179 0.34 -5.48 -3.09
CA ILE A 179 -0.98 -5.37 -2.45
C ILE A 179 -1.00 -4.20 -1.47
N GLY A 180 -0.01 -4.09 -0.58
CA GLY A 180 0.07 -3.00 0.39
C GLY A 180 0.21 -1.63 -0.28
N PHE A 181 1.07 -1.53 -1.31
CA PHE A 181 1.29 -0.30 -2.07
C PHE A 181 0.04 0.13 -2.84
N PHE A 182 -0.62 -0.78 -3.55
CA PHE A 182 -1.86 -0.46 -4.27
C PHE A 182 -3.04 -0.17 -3.33
N LEU A 183 -3.10 -0.82 -2.16
CA LEU A 183 -4.06 -0.50 -1.12
C LEU A 183 -3.85 0.93 -0.57
N TRP A 184 -2.60 1.35 -0.36
CA TRP A 184 -2.29 2.72 0.02
C TRP A 184 -2.72 3.74 -1.03
N LEU A 185 -2.42 3.46 -2.31
CA LEU A 185 -2.89 4.30 -3.42
C LEU A 185 -4.42 4.35 -3.48
N LEU A 186 -5.09 3.21 -3.30
CA LEU A 186 -6.55 3.14 -3.26
C LEU A 186 -7.13 4.05 -2.17
N LEU A 187 -6.54 4.08 -0.97
CA LEU A 187 -6.96 4.99 0.09
C LEU A 187 -6.80 6.47 -0.30
N ILE A 188 -5.70 6.83 -0.97
CA ILE A 188 -5.49 8.18 -1.50
C ILE A 188 -6.58 8.52 -2.53
N PHE A 189 -6.88 7.62 -3.47
CA PHE A 189 -7.91 7.84 -4.48
C PHE A 189 -9.31 7.97 -3.87
N ILE A 190 -9.65 7.13 -2.88
CA ILE A 190 -10.91 7.23 -2.15
C ILE A 190 -11.01 8.59 -1.43
N GLY A 191 -10.00 8.96 -0.63
CA GLY A 191 -10.00 10.24 0.08
C GLY A 191 -10.06 11.46 -0.84
N THR A 192 -9.53 11.35 -2.05
CA THR A 192 -9.48 12.46 -3.01
C THR A 192 -10.77 12.58 -3.82
N LEU A 193 -11.20 11.48 -4.45
CA LEU A 193 -12.25 11.47 -5.47
C LEU A 193 -13.63 11.05 -4.94
N VAL A 194 -13.67 10.22 -3.89
CA VAL A 194 -14.92 9.64 -3.37
C VAL A 194 -15.41 10.41 -2.14
N ARG A 195 -14.48 10.89 -1.30
CA ARG A 195 -14.81 11.68 -0.10
C ARG A 195 -15.10 13.14 -0.45
N GLY A 196 -16.35 13.53 -0.27
CA GLY A 196 -16.85 14.88 -0.51
C GLY A 196 -17.02 15.71 0.79
N PRO A 197 -17.95 16.67 0.81
CA PRO A 197 -18.29 17.45 2.00
C PRO A 197 -18.59 16.54 3.20
N GLY A 198 -18.15 16.95 4.39
CA GLY A 198 -18.29 16.21 5.64
C GLY A 198 -17.49 14.90 5.71
N TRP A 199 -16.54 14.69 4.79
CA TRP A 199 -15.87 13.40 4.58
C TRP A 199 -16.85 12.25 4.29
N MET A 200 -18.02 12.58 3.72
CA MET A 200 -19.04 11.60 3.38
C MET A 200 -18.66 10.82 2.12
N TRP A 201 -19.18 9.60 2.02
CA TRP A 201 -18.99 8.73 0.86
C TRP A 201 -19.96 9.10 -0.28
N PHE A 202 -19.41 9.49 -1.43
CA PHE A 202 -20.17 9.68 -2.66
C PHE A 202 -19.71 8.67 -3.70
N TRP A 203 -20.62 7.82 -4.16
CA TRP A 203 -20.30 6.85 -5.20
C TRP A 203 -19.90 7.54 -6.52
N PRO A 204 -18.98 6.96 -7.31
CA PRO A 204 -18.79 7.39 -8.69
C PRO A 204 -20.15 7.43 -9.40
N GLY A 205 -20.50 8.56 -10.01
CA GLY A 205 -21.86 8.76 -10.55
C GLY A 205 -22.79 9.63 -9.69
N GLN A 206 -22.51 9.85 -8.40
CA GLN A 206 -23.21 10.85 -7.56
C GLN A 206 -22.54 12.23 -7.57
N THR A 207 -23.31 13.31 -7.55
CA THR A 207 -22.79 14.67 -7.38
C THR A 207 -22.56 14.97 -5.90
N TRP A 208 -21.55 15.78 -5.59
CA TRP A 208 -21.32 16.21 -4.21
C TRP A 208 -22.36 17.26 -3.82
N ASP A 209 -23.17 16.92 -2.83
CA ASP A 209 -24.17 17.81 -2.25
C ASP A 209 -23.67 18.28 -0.88
N HIS A 210 -23.50 19.60 -0.74
CA HIS A 210 -23.02 20.25 0.48
C HIS A 210 -24.08 20.29 1.60
N THR A 211 -25.36 20.14 1.25
CA THR A 211 -26.48 20.19 2.20
C THR A 211 -26.84 18.81 2.75
N ARG A 212 -26.36 17.75 2.11
CA ARG A 212 -26.59 16.38 2.53
C ARG A 212 -25.93 16.12 3.88
N VAL A 213 -26.69 15.56 4.82
CA VAL A 213 -26.17 15.08 6.11
C VAL A 213 -26.57 13.62 6.25
N VAL A 214 -25.58 12.73 6.35
CA VAL A 214 -25.80 11.29 6.54
C VAL A 214 -25.43 10.91 7.96
N TYR A 215 -26.41 10.43 8.72
CA TYR A 215 -26.19 9.85 10.04
C TYR A 215 -25.88 8.36 9.90
N GLU A 216 -24.60 8.01 9.88
CA GLU A 216 -24.16 6.61 9.91
C GLU A 216 -24.20 6.08 11.34
N VAL A 217 -25.22 5.27 11.65
CA VAL A 217 -25.29 4.57 12.94
C VAL A 217 -24.23 3.48 12.99
N ASN A 218 -23.20 3.75 13.79
CA ASN A 218 -22.09 2.84 14.06
C ASN A 218 -22.54 1.78 15.07
N ARG A 219 -22.25 0.51 14.80
CA ARG A 219 -22.58 -0.60 15.70
C ARG A 219 -21.34 -1.38 16.09
N ASN A 220 -21.30 -1.93 17.29
CA ASN A 220 -20.26 -2.87 17.68
C ASN A 220 -20.67 -4.28 17.28
N LEU A 221 -19.69 -5.16 17.09
CA LEU A 221 -19.97 -6.57 16.76
C LEU A 221 -20.83 -7.23 17.86
N SER A 222 -20.56 -6.93 19.13
CA SER A 222 -21.37 -7.40 20.26
C SER A 222 -22.83 -6.97 20.16
N ASP A 223 -23.09 -5.73 19.74
CA ASP A 223 -24.44 -5.17 19.61
C ASP A 223 -25.21 -5.83 18.47
N VAL A 224 -24.52 -6.14 17.35
CA VAL A 224 -25.09 -6.87 16.21
C VAL A 224 -25.50 -8.30 16.63
N LEU A 225 -24.75 -8.90 17.55
CA LEU A 225 -25.06 -10.21 18.13
C LEU A 225 -26.05 -10.16 19.30
N GLY A 226 -26.55 -8.97 19.68
CA GLY A 226 -27.49 -8.79 20.79
C GLY A 226 -26.86 -8.90 22.18
N ILE A 227 -25.53 -8.91 22.29
CA ILE A 227 -24.80 -9.08 23.55
C ILE A 227 -24.57 -7.70 24.17
N ARG A 228 -25.32 -7.38 25.23
CA ARG A 228 -25.21 -6.09 25.93
C ARG A 228 -24.25 -6.11 27.13
N ASN A 229 -23.85 -7.29 27.60
CA ASN A 229 -22.90 -7.41 28.71
C ASN A 229 -21.48 -7.09 28.20
N PRO A 230 -20.78 -6.08 28.75
CA PRO A 230 -19.46 -5.66 28.28
C PRO A 230 -18.40 -6.78 28.30
N TRP A 231 -18.40 -7.63 29.32
CA TRP A 231 -17.41 -8.70 29.47
C TRP A 231 -17.63 -9.83 28.46
N LEU A 232 -18.90 -10.20 28.24
CA LEU A 232 -19.24 -11.19 27.21
C LEU A 232 -18.99 -10.63 25.80
N GLY A 233 -19.28 -9.36 25.57
CA GLY A 233 -18.96 -8.67 24.32
C GLY A 233 -17.46 -8.65 24.04
N ALA A 234 -16.64 -8.35 25.04
CA ALA A 234 -15.18 -8.37 24.94
C ALA A 234 -14.65 -9.79 24.63
N LEU A 235 -15.17 -10.82 25.32
CA LEU A 235 -14.77 -12.21 25.07
C LEU A 235 -15.08 -12.63 23.61
N VAL A 236 -16.28 -12.30 23.11
CA VAL A 236 -16.65 -12.58 21.72
C VAL A 236 -15.77 -11.82 20.75
N GLY A 237 -15.45 -10.56 21.04
CA GLY A 237 -14.50 -9.77 20.24
C GLY A 237 -13.10 -10.40 20.19
N ILE A 238 -12.57 -10.87 21.32
CA ILE A 238 -11.27 -11.56 21.39
C ILE A 238 -11.32 -12.84 20.55
N ILE A 239 -12.37 -13.65 20.70
CA ILE A 239 -12.55 -14.87 19.90
C ILE A 239 -12.60 -14.54 18.41
N ALA A 240 -13.34 -13.48 18.02
CA ALA A 240 -13.43 -13.05 16.63
C ALA A 240 -12.06 -12.61 16.07
N VAL A 241 -11.28 -11.85 16.84
CA VAL A 241 -9.92 -11.44 16.44
C VAL A 241 -8.99 -12.65 16.34
N LEU A 242 -8.98 -13.56 17.32
CA LEU A 242 -8.16 -14.77 17.27
C LEU A 242 -8.53 -15.68 16.10
N ALA A 243 -9.83 -15.86 15.85
CA ALA A 243 -10.31 -16.61 14.69
C ALA A 243 -9.87 -15.94 13.38
N PHE A 244 -9.97 -14.60 13.28
CA PHE A 244 -9.49 -13.86 12.12
C PHE A 244 -8.00 -14.06 11.88
N PHE A 245 -7.17 -13.94 12.93
CA PHE A 245 -5.73 -14.18 12.83
C PHE A 245 -5.40 -15.61 12.44
N ALA A 246 -6.07 -16.61 13.04
CA ALA A 246 -5.85 -18.02 12.72
C ALA A 246 -6.25 -18.37 11.27
N LEU A 247 -7.42 -17.92 10.82
CA LEU A 247 -7.91 -18.14 9.46
C LEU A 247 -7.02 -17.43 8.42
N SER A 248 -6.61 -16.19 8.72
CA SER A 248 -5.71 -15.44 7.84
C SER A 248 -4.32 -16.07 7.78
N ALA A 249 -3.77 -16.50 8.92
CA ALA A 249 -2.50 -17.20 8.98
C ALA A 249 -2.52 -18.50 8.16
N TRP A 250 -3.60 -19.29 8.29
CA TRP A 250 -3.80 -20.51 7.51
C TRP A 250 -3.89 -20.21 6.00
N GLY A 251 -4.68 -19.20 5.61
CA GLY A 251 -4.81 -18.77 4.22
C GLY A 251 -3.48 -18.31 3.61
N ILE A 252 -2.75 -17.45 4.32
CA ILE A 252 -1.42 -16.97 3.89
C ILE A 252 -0.44 -18.12 3.82
N HIS A 253 -0.44 -19.04 4.79
CA HIS A 253 0.44 -20.22 4.78
C HIS A 253 0.21 -21.05 3.51
N LYS A 254 -1.05 -21.33 3.16
CA LYS A 254 -1.41 -22.05 1.94
C LYS A 254 -0.97 -21.32 0.66
N LEU A 255 -1.05 -19.98 0.65
CA LEU A 255 -0.58 -19.17 -0.48
C LEU A 255 0.95 -19.17 -0.61
N VAL A 256 1.66 -18.98 0.49
CA VAL A 256 3.13 -18.96 0.52
C VAL A 256 3.68 -20.31 0.10
N THR A 257 3.18 -21.41 0.66
CA THR A 257 3.68 -22.78 0.40
C THR A 257 3.20 -23.39 -0.92
N ARG A 258 2.47 -22.62 -1.75
CA ARG A 258 1.90 -23.11 -3.02
C ARG A 258 2.95 -23.54 -4.04
N SER A 259 4.08 -22.84 -4.12
CA SER A 259 5.14 -23.15 -5.08
C SER A 259 6.24 -24.00 -4.45
N GLU A 260 6.87 -24.87 -5.25
CA GLU A 260 7.97 -25.71 -4.77
C GLU A 260 9.15 -24.86 -4.24
N LEU A 261 9.46 -23.76 -4.93
CA LEU A 261 10.49 -22.82 -4.51
C LEU A 261 10.17 -22.23 -3.13
N ASN A 262 8.94 -21.75 -2.94
CA ASN A 262 8.55 -21.16 -1.65
C ASN A 262 8.50 -22.21 -0.54
N ARG A 263 8.15 -23.46 -0.84
CA ARG A 263 8.23 -24.55 0.16
C ARG A 263 9.66 -24.79 0.61
N LYS A 264 10.63 -24.77 -0.31
CA LYS A 264 12.07 -24.86 0.02
C LYS A 264 12.56 -23.64 0.82
N LEU A 265 12.07 -22.44 0.49
CA LEU A 265 12.38 -21.23 1.26
C LEU A 265 11.81 -21.31 2.68
N TYR A 266 10.54 -21.70 2.81
CA TYR A 266 9.87 -21.88 4.11
C TYR A 266 10.59 -22.88 5.02
N GLN A 267 11.08 -24.00 4.47
CA GLN A 267 11.88 -24.98 5.23
C GLN A 267 13.19 -24.42 5.80
N ARG A 268 13.70 -23.33 5.22
CA ARG A 268 14.92 -22.64 5.69
C ARG A 268 14.60 -21.46 6.62
N THR A 269 13.34 -21.07 6.72
CA THR A 269 12.90 -19.97 7.57
C THR A 269 12.69 -20.46 9.00
N SER A 270 13.26 -19.76 9.97
CA SER A 270 13.01 -20.05 11.39
C SER A 270 11.57 -19.76 11.78
N THR A 271 11.07 -20.41 12.84
CA THR A 271 9.73 -20.18 13.36
C THR A 271 9.49 -18.71 13.72
N LEU A 272 10.49 -18.02 14.29
CA LEU A 272 10.41 -16.61 14.64
C LEU A 272 10.27 -15.73 13.40
N GLN A 273 11.13 -15.91 12.39
CA GLN A 273 11.03 -15.16 11.13
C GLN A 273 9.66 -15.35 10.47
N TYR A 274 9.14 -16.58 10.48
CA TYR A 274 7.84 -16.87 9.90
C TYR A 274 6.68 -16.26 10.70
N ALA A 275 6.76 -16.28 12.04
CA ALA A 275 5.76 -15.64 12.90
C ALA A 275 5.75 -14.12 12.71
N VAL A 276 6.92 -13.49 12.61
CA VAL A 276 7.05 -12.05 12.32
C VAL A 276 6.46 -11.73 10.94
N PHE A 277 6.78 -12.52 9.91
CA PHE A 277 6.18 -12.38 8.58
C PHE A 277 4.65 -12.46 8.64
N GLN A 278 4.10 -13.49 9.29
CA GLN A 278 2.66 -13.69 9.41
C GLN A 278 1.99 -12.54 10.14
N PHE A 279 2.56 -12.08 11.26
CA PHE A 279 2.03 -10.96 12.03
C PHE A 279 1.91 -9.69 11.17
N PHE A 280 2.96 -9.31 10.44
CA PHE A 280 2.91 -8.13 9.58
C PHE A 280 1.98 -8.32 8.37
N ALA A 281 2.03 -9.48 7.73
CA ALA A 281 1.17 -9.79 6.58
C ALA A 281 -0.31 -9.72 6.96
N ILE A 282 -0.70 -10.31 8.09
CA ILE A 282 -2.10 -10.27 8.56
C ILE A 282 -2.50 -8.85 8.96
N THR A 283 -1.70 -8.20 9.80
CA THR A 283 -2.05 -6.88 10.37
C THR A 283 -2.13 -5.79 9.32
N ILE A 284 -1.20 -5.75 8.35
CA ILE A 284 -1.13 -4.67 7.36
C ILE A 284 -1.94 -5.02 6.11
N LEU A 285 -1.79 -6.24 5.58
CA LEU A 285 -2.35 -6.58 4.25
C LEU A 285 -3.77 -7.12 4.32
N VAL A 286 -4.17 -7.75 5.43
CA VAL A 286 -5.48 -8.41 5.54
C VAL A 286 -6.42 -7.66 6.47
N ALA A 287 -5.94 -7.20 7.63
CA ALA A 287 -6.79 -6.55 8.63
C ALA A 287 -7.33 -5.20 8.14
N LEU A 288 -6.53 -4.40 7.43
CA LEU A 288 -6.97 -3.12 6.89
C LEU A 288 -8.13 -3.26 5.89
N PRO A 289 -8.02 -4.03 4.79
CA PRO A 289 -9.15 -4.19 3.86
C PRO A 289 -10.32 -4.92 4.51
N ALA A 290 -10.08 -5.89 5.41
CA ALA A 290 -11.17 -6.53 6.16
C ALA A 290 -11.93 -5.51 7.02
N LYS A 291 -11.23 -4.61 7.71
CA LYS A 291 -11.83 -3.54 8.50
C LYS A 291 -12.61 -2.57 7.62
N MET A 292 -12.08 -2.19 6.46
CA MET A 292 -12.80 -1.37 5.48
C MET A 292 -14.11 -2.02 5.04
N LEU A 293 -14.09 -3.31 4.70
CA LEU A 293 -15.30 -4.04 4.31
C LEU A 293 -16.31 -4.14 5.46
N LEU A 294 -15.86 -4.44 6.69
CA LEU A 294 -16.72 -4.44 7.88
C LEU A 294 -17.38 -3.08 8.11
N ARG A 295 -16.64 -2.00 7.91
CA ARG A 295 -17.12 -0.63 8.05
C ARG A 295 -18.14 -0.26 6.97
N LEU A 296 -17.80 -0.50 5.70
CA LEU A 296 -18.60 -0.06 4.55
C LEU A 296 -19.85 -0.92 4.33
N LEU A 297 -19.75 -2.24 4.49
CA LEU A 297 -20.85 -3.16 4.20
C LEU A 297 -21.76 -3.40 5.41
N PHE A 298 -21.18 -3.54 6.60
CA PHE A 298 -21.90 -3.96 7.80
C PHE A 298 -22.02 -2.88 8.87
N ARG A 299 -21.40 -1.70 8.67
CA ARG A 299 -21.37 -0.58 9.62
C ARG A 299 -20.81 -0.95 11.00
N ILE A 300 -19.97 -1.99 11.06
CA ILE A 300 -19.31 -2.42 12.28
C ILE A 300 -18.13 -1.49 12.55
N LYS A 301 -18.20 -0.73 13.66
CA LYS A 301 -17.12 0.17 14.08
C LYS A 301 -16.07 -0.54 14.92
N TYR A 302 -16.50 -1.35 15.90
CA TYR A 302 -15.60 -2.09 16.77
C TYR A 302 -15.96 -3.58 16.77
N VAL A 303 -14.94 -4.41 16.56
CA VAL A 303 -14.96 -5.88 16.68
C VAL A 303 -14.69 -6.27 18.14
N LEU A 304 -13.75 -5.58 18.80
CA LEU A 304 -13.39 -5.76 20.20
C LEU A 304 -13.54 -4.42 20.93
N VAL A 305 -14.36 -4.43 21.97
CA VAL A 305 -14.58 -3.28 22.86
C VAL A 305 -14.10 -3.68 24.26
N THR A 306 -13.15 -2.93 24.82
CA THR A 306 -12.66 -3.11 26.18
C THR A 306 -12.66 -1.78 26.93
N PRO A 307 -12.54 -1.77 28.27
CA PRO A 307 -12.45 -0.53 29.03
C PRO A 307 -11.25 0.36 28.65
N TRP A 308 -10.21 -0.20 28.03
CA TRP A 308 -8.95 0.50 27.75
C TRP A 308 -8.78 0.88 26.28
N PHE A 309 -9.21 0.01 25.36
CA PHE A 309 -9.08 0.25 23.92
C PHE A 309 -10.15 -0.50 23.12
N ASN A 310 -10.37 -0.02 21.89
CA ASN A 310 -11.30 -0.62 20.94
C ASN A 310 -10.58 -0.94 19.62
N ILE A 311 -10.94 -2.06 18.99
CA ILE A 311 -10.42 -2.52 17.70
C ILE A 311 -11.57 -2.87 16.79
#